data_AF-A0A9X2CFR6-F1
#
_entry.id   AF-A0A9X2CFR6-F1
#
_cell.length_a   1.000
_cell.length_b   1.000
_cell.length_c   1.000
_cell.angle_alpha   90.00
_cell.angle_beta   90.00
_cell.angle_gamma   90.00
#
_symmetry.space_group_name_H-M   'P 1'
#
loop_
_entity.id
_entity.type
_entity.pdbx_description
1 polymer ?
#
loop_
_entity_poly.entity_id
_entity_poly.type
_entity_poly.pdbx_seq_one_letter_code
_entity_poly.pdbx_strand_id
1 'polypeptide(L)'
;MKELHFYIMNGHELVTHKIKLSSNEYLELSNARKVLSRVLNHEELYDQVIESYVDAKSVMYEMSVRAISNSVTYDYVKNHDCRSKLNRLFFNCLNLSKLYLDDHYREHKNKDGDIVKTTCFVHKITDSDNDIEKIKAHREEIFNENSEYVVGCQLRNYVQHASLPVRTFTSGFRTRPEDNQNFAVFHVPLDKQALIDGGVKKNKLSNYGDKIDLHEIMDGYIYAISEMHLKSRSLVKNQMDKSIEVINAKRRQVELEYDCLLDDIDVVDTVTEKVNRLFSLNLEWFSVVKHLQSKNSHLLNFKRFTHIPYQQV
;
A
#
# COMPACT_ATOMS: atom_id res chain seq x y z
N MET A 1 25.46 -28.27 -4.31
CA MET A 1 25.77 -28.00 -2.89
C MET A 1 25.53 -26.52 -2.66
N LYS A 2 25.17 -26.08 -1.44
CA LYS A 2 24.95 -24.65 -1.17
C LYS A 2 26.17 -24.06 -0.47
N GLU A 3 26.64 -22.90 -0.92
CA GLU A 3 27.86 -22.27 -0.44
C GLU A 3 27.69 -20.74 -0.33
N LEU A 4 28.50 -20.10 0.50
CA LEU A 4 28.75 -18.66 0.46
C LEU A 4 29.95 -18.39 -0.42
N HIS A 5 29.81 -17.49 -1.38
CA HIS A 5 30.89 -16.99 -2.24
C HIS A 5 31.07 -15.49 -1.97
N PHE A 6 32.31 -15.08 -1.76
CA PHE A 6 32.70 -13.67 -1.59
C PHE A 6 34.14 -13.50 -2.04
N TYR A 7 34.56 -12.24 -2.18
CA TYR A 7 35.88 -11.91 -2.71
C TYR A 7 36.63 -11.01 -1.73
N ILE A 8 37.93 -11.28 -1.57
CA ILE A 8 38.84 -10.45 -0.78
C ILE A 8 39.99 -10.00 -1.69
N MET A 9 40.34 -8.72 -1.61
CA MET A 9 41.54 -8.19 -2.26
C MET A 9 42.76 -8.52 -1.42
N ASN A 10 43.68 -9.31 -1.98
CA ASN A 10 45.00 -9.57 -1.38
C ASN A 10 46.06 -8.88 -2.24
N GLY A 11 46.41 -7.64 -1.87
CA GLY A 11 47.23 -6.77 -2.71
C GLY A 11 46.49 -6.33 -3.98
N HIS A 12 46.95 -6.79 -5.15
CA HIS A 12 46.30 -6.53 -6.45
C HIS A 12 45.48 -7.71 -6.99
N GLU A 13 45.43 -8.83 -6.26
CA GLU A 13 44.71 -10.03 -6.68
C GLU A 13 43.36 -10.17 -5.96
N LEU A 14 42.32 -10.48 -6.73
CA LEU A 14 40.99 -10.79 -6.21
C LEU A 14 40.90 -12.29 -5.92
N VAL A 15 40.84 -12.66 -4.64
CA VAL A 15 40.75 -14.06 -4.21
C VAL A 15 39.30 -14.42 -3.91
N THR A 16 38.79 -15.48 -4.54
CA THR A 16 37.46 -16.01 -4.24
C THR A 16 37.50 -16.95 -3.05
N HIS A 17 36.67 -16.68 -2.05
CA HIS A 17 36.47 -17.54 -0.88
C HIS A 17 35.13 -18.27 -0.97
N LYS A 18 35.12 -19.51 -0.47
CA LYS A 18 33.96 -20.41 -0.52
C LYS A 18 33.75 -21.07 0.84
N ILE A 19 32.57 -20.89 1.43
CA ILE A 19 32.18 -21.54 2.69
C ILE A 19 30.99 -22.44 2.43
N LYS A 20 31.11 -23.73 2.78
CA LYS A 20 29.99 -24.67 2.65
C LYS A 20 28.91 -24.35 3.68
N LEU A 21 27.66 -24.32 3.24
CA LEU A 21 26.50 -24.19 4.13
C LEU A 21 25.92 -25.56 4.43
N SER A 22 25.59 -25.80 5.70
CA SER A 22 24.70 -26.89 6.05
C SER A 22 23.29 -26.66 5.50
N SER A 23 22.51 -27.73 5.37
CA SER A 23 21.10 -27.63 4.92
C SER A 23 20.27 -26.72 5.82
N ASN A 24 20.52 -26.75 7.13
CA ASN A 24 19.80 -25.92 8.10
C ASN A 24 20.17 -24.44 7.97
N GLU A 25 21.46 -24.11 7.88
CA GLU A 25 21.91 -22.72 7.69
C GLU A 25 21.35 -22.12 6.39
N TYR A 26 21.39 -22.89 5.29
CA TYR A 26 20.81 -22.44 4.04
C TYR A 26 19.30 -22.18 4.17
N LEU A 27 18.57 -23.09 4.81
CA LEU A 27 17.13 -22.96 4.99
C LEU A 27 16.79 -21.73 5.85
N GLU A 28 17.53 -21.50 6.92
CA GLU A 28 17.37 -20.35 7.81
C GLU A 28 17.60 -19.03 7.07
N LEU A 29 18.73 -18.90 6.35
CA LEU A 29 19.04 -17.72 5.54
C LEU A 29 18.01 -17.51 4.41
N SER A 30 17.62 -18.58 3.73
CA SER A 30 16.62 -18.52 2.66
C SER A 30 15.26 -18.06 3.19
N ASN A 31 14.84 -18.55 4.36
CA ASN A 31 13.59 -18.15 4.99
C ASN A 31 13.64 -16.70 5.46
N ALA A 32 14.74 -16.28 6.10
CA ALA A 32 14.95 -14.88 6.48
C ALA A 32 14.86 -13.96 5.25
N ARG A 33 15.56 -14.30 4.15
CA ARG A 33 15.51 -13.52 2.91
C ARG A 33 14.09 -13.42 2.34
N LYS A 34 13.33 -14.53 2.34
CA LYS A 34 11.94 -14.55 1.88
C LYS A 34 11.02 -13.67 2.73
N VAL A 35 11.17 -13.69 4.06
CA VAL A 35 10.42 -12.82 4.97
C VAL A 35 10.67 -11.36 4.63
N LEU A 36 11.95 -10.95 4.54
CA LEU A 36 12.30 -9.56 4.24
C LEU A 36 11.79 -9.14 2.85
N SER A 37 11.91 -9.98 1.82
CA SER A 37 11.33 -9.70 0.50
C SER A 37 9.82 -9.50 0.55
N ARG A 38 9.10 -10.32 1.31
CA ARG A 38 7.63 -10.19 1.46
C ARG A 38 7.27 -8.88 2.14
N VAL A 39 7.99 -8.51 3.20
CA VAL A 39 7.78 -7.23 3.89
C VAL A 39 8.00 -6.05 2.93
N LEU A 40 9.11 -6.04 2.17
CA LEU A 40 9.38 -4.97 1.22
C LEU A 40 8.26 -4.84 0.18
N ASN A 41 7.87 -5.94 -0.46
CA ASN A 41 6.82 -5.91 -1.48
C ASN A 41 5.49 -5.38 -0.92
N HIS A 42 5.17 -5.70 0.34
CA HIS A 42 3.94 -5.25 0.98
C HIS A 42 3.99 -3.76 1.35
N GLU A 43 5.13 -3.26 1.82
CA GLU A 43 5.36 -1.84 2.10
C GLU A 43 5.35 -1.01 0.80
N GLU A 44 5.97 -1.49 -0.27
CA GLU A 44 5.93 -0.85 -1.60
C GLU A 44 4.51 -0.78 -2.15
N LEU A 45 3.75 -1.88 -2.07
CA LEU A 45 2.37 -1.90 -2.53
C LEU A 45 1.48 -0.94 -1.74
N TYR A 46 1.67 -0.85 -0.42
CA TYR A 46 0.97 0.14 0.40
C TYR A 46 1.35 1.57 0.01
N ASP A 47 2.64 1.86 -0.20
CA ASP A 47 3.10 3.18 -0.66
C ASP A 47 2.43 3.58 -1.99
N GLN A 48 2.35 2.65 -2.95
CA GLN A 48 1.65 2.89 -4.22
C GLN A 48 0.16 3.24 -4.03
N VAL A 49 -0.53 2.64 -3.05
CA VAL A 49 -1.92 3.00 -2.73
C VAL A 49 -2.01 4.43 -2.21
N ILE A 50 -1.11 4.79 -1.28
CA ILE A 50 -1.08 6.13 -0.67
C ILE A 50 -0.75 7.20 -1.70
N GLU A 51 0.34 7.05 -2.46
CA GLU A 51 0.76 8.02 -3.47
C GLU A 51 -0.29 8.20 -4.56
N SER A 52 -0.91 7.11 -5.03
CA SER A 52 -1.99 7.17 -6.02
C SER A 52 -3.19 8.00 -5.54
N TYR A 53 -3.48 7.96 -4.23
CA TYR A 53 -4.54 8.79 -3.66
C TYR A 53 -4.11 10.25 -3.44
N VAL A 54 -2.86 10.47 -3.00
CA VAL A 54 -2.27 11.81 -2.88
C VAL A 54 -2.28 12.52 -4.24
N ASP A 55 -1.96 11.82 -5.33
CA ASP A 55 -2.03 12.34 -6.69
C ASP A 55 -3.47 12.75 -7.07
N ALA A 56 -4.45 11.89 -6.78
CA ALA A 56 -5.87 12.18 -7.02
C ALA A 56 -6.31 13.46 -6.27
N LYS A 57 -5.98 13.57 -4.98
CA LYS A 57 -6.30 14.74 -4.15
C LYS A 57 -5.60 15.99 -4.65
N SER A 58 -4.31 15.90 -4.98
CA SER A 58 -3.51 17.02 -5.48
C SER A 58 -4.12 17.61 -6.75
N VAL A 59 -4.57 16.75 -7.67
CA VAL A 59 -5.23 17.17 -8.91
C VAL A 59 -6.59 17.82 -8.63
N MET A 60 -7.36 17.32 -7.67
CA MET A 60 -8.60 17.98 -7.27
C MET A 60 -8.37 19.39 -6.70
N TYR A 61 -7.35 19.56 -5.84
CA TYR A 61 -6.97 20.87 -5.31
C TYR A 61 -6.50 21.81 -6.42
N GLU A 62 -5.65 21.31 -7.33
CA GLU A 62 -5.21 22.06 -8.52
C GLU A 62 -6.43 22.55 -9.33
N MET A 63 -7.40 21.68 -9.58
CA MET A 63 -8.63 22.02 -10.31
C MET A 63 -9.48 23.05 -9.57
N SER A 64 -9.55 22.96 -8.24
CA SER A 64 -10.25 23.93 -7.39
C SER A 64 -9.65 25.33 -7.49
N VAL A 65 -8.32 25.44 -7.45
CA VAL A 65 -7.60 26.71 -7.63
C VAL A 65 -7.79 27.25 -9.05
N ARG A 66 -7.66 26.39 -10.06
CA ARG A 66 -7.85 26.78 -11.46
C ARG A 66 -9.26 27.28 -11.74
N ALA A 67 -10.28 26.78 -11.04
CA ALA A 67 -11.65 27.25 -11.18
C ALA A 67 -11.83 28.73 -10.79
N ILE A 68 -10.96 29.28 -9.92
CA ILE A 68 -10.95 30.71 -9.58
C ILE A 68 -10.25 31.52 -10.68
N SER A 69 -9.13 31.01 -11.19
CA SER A 69 -8.28 31.74 -12.15
C SER A 69 -8.87 31.82 -13.56
N ASN A 70 -9.64 30.82 -13.97
CA ASN A 70 -10.20 30.76 -15.32
C ASN A 70 -11.46 31.62 -15.38
N SER A 71 -11.59 32.45 -16.42
CA SER A 71 -12.86 33.10 -16.76
C SER A 71 -13.96 32.05 -16.89
N VAL A 72 -15.20 32.42 -16.53
CA VAL A 72 -16.40 31.55 -16.56
C VAL A 72 -16.83 31.22 -17.99
N THR A 73 -15.94 30.59 -18.76
CA THR A 73 -16.26 30.00 -20.06
C THR A 73 -16.51 28.51 -19.84
N TYR A 74 -17.74 28.09 -20.09
CA TYR A 74 -18.13 26.67 -20.06
C TYR A 74 -17.45 25.94 -21.23
N ASP A 75 -16.24 25.43 -20.98
CA ASP A 75 -15.50 24.60 -21.92
C ASP A 75 -15.78 23.12 -21.63
N TYR A 76 -16.64 22.52 -22.46
CA TYR A 76 -17.01 21.11 -22.35
C TYR A 76 -15.80 20.18 -22.55
N VAL A 77 -14.87 20.51 -23.44
CA VAL A 77 -13.68 19.69 -23.73
C VAL A 77 -12.76 19.71 -22.52
N LYS A 78 -12.49 20.88 -21.95
CA LYS A 78 -11.68 21.01 -20.73
C LYS A 78 -12.31 20.27 -19.55
N ASN A 79 -13.64 20.33 -19.40
CA ASN A 79 -14.35 19.57 -18.36
C ASN A 79 -14.24 18.06 -18.60
N HIS A 80 -14.35 17.61 -19.85
CA HIS A 80 -14.12 16.21 -20.20
C HIS A 80 -12.69 15.77 -19.82
N ASP A 81 -11.68 16.58 -20.12
CA ASP A 81 -10.27 16.26 -19.80
C ASP A 81 -10.03 16.20 -18.30
N CYS A 82 -10.63 17.11 -17.53
CA CYS A 82 -10.59 17.08 -16.06
C CYS A 82 -11.20 15.78 -15.52
N ARG A 83 -12.41 15.44 -15.98
CA ARG A 83 -13.09 14.20 -15.60
C ARG A 83 -12.28 12.96 -16.00
N SER A 84 -11.70 12.94 -17.20
CA SER A 84 -10.86 11.85 -17.70
C SER A 84 -9.59 11.66 -16.86
N LYS A 85 -8.95 12.77 -16.44
CA LYS A 85 -7.81 12.73 -15.52
C LYS A 85 -8.21 12.14 -14.16
N LEU A 86 -9.29 12.63 -13.54
CA LEU A 86 -9.76 12.10 -12.26
C LEU A 86 -10.18 10.63 -12.36
N ASN A 87 -10.83 10.23 -13.45
CA ASN A 87 -11.18 8.84 -13.68
C ASN A 87 -9.96 7.93 -13.66
N ARG A 88 -8.90 8.28 -14.38
CA ARG A 88 -7.65 7.48 -14.38
C ARG A 88 -7.04 7.38 -12.99
N LEU A 89 -7.01 8.48 -12.23
CA LEU A 89 -6.42 8.53 -10.90
C LEU A 89 -7.23 7.70 -9.88
N PHE A 90 -8.54 7.91 -9.78
CA PHE A 90 -9.40 7.14 -8.88
C PHE A 90 -9.48 5.67 -9.28
N PHE A 91 -9.54 5.36 -10.58
CA PHE A 91 -9.52 3.99 -11.07
C PHE A 91 -8.22 3.28 -10.67
N ASN A 92 -7.07 3.95 -10.86
CA ASN A 92 -5.78 3.42 -10.46
C ASN A 92 -5.72 3.17 -8.94
N CYS A 93 -6.12 4.16 -8.14
CA CYS A 93 -6.14 4.06 -6.68
C CYS A 93 -7.03 2.91 -6.19
N LEU A 94 -8.24 2.75 -6.73
CA LEU A 94 -9.16 1.65 -6.38
C LEU A 94 -8.57 0.27 -6.75
N ASN A 95 -7.88 0.16 -7.89
CA ASN A 95 -7.26 -1.09 -8.32
C ASN A 95 -6.02 -1.46 -7.51
N LEU A 96 -5.15 -0.50 -7.22
CA LEU A 96 -4.01 -0.71 -6.32
C LEU A 96 -4.49 -1.11 -4.92
N SER A 97 -5.55 -0.45 -4.43
CA SER A 97 -6.18 -0.80 -3.15
C SER A 97 -6.73 -2.22 -3.15
N LYS A 98 -7.30 -2.68 -4.27
CA LYS A 98 -7.73 -4.08 -4.42
C LYS A 98 -6.56 -5.03 -4.29
N LEU A 99 -5.49 -4.78 -5.05
CA LEU A 99 -4.31 -5.61 -5.05
C LEU A 99 -3.71 -5.71 -3.64
N TYR A 100 -3.65 -4.59 -2.93
CA TYR A 100 -3.25 -4.53 -1.52
C TYR A 100 -4.17 -5.34 -0.61
N LEU A 101 -5.49 -5.13 -0.70
CA LEU A 101 -6.46 -5.83 0.16
C LEU A 101 -6.46 -7.34 -0.08
N ASP A 102 -6.27 -7.77 -1.33
CA ASP A 102 -6.16 -9.19 -1.71
C ASP A 102 -4.87 -9.83 -1.19
N ASP A 103 -3.73 -9.12 -1.17
CA ASP A 103 -2.48 -9.62 -0.57
C ASP A 103 -2.55 -9.62 0.97
N HIS A 104 -3.15 -8.57 1.55
CA HIS A 104 -3.34 -8.41 2.99
C HIS A 104 -4.15 -9.56 3.58
N TYR A 105 -5.35 -9.82 3.05
CA TYR A 105 -6.21 -10.91 3.49
C TYR A 105 -7.25 -11.29 2.43
N ARG A 106 -7.27 -12.56 2.01
CA ARG A 106 -8.22 -13.10 1.04
C ARG A 106 -8.68 -14.50 1.39
N GLU A 107 -9.99 -14.66 1.42
CA GLU A 107 -10.68 -15.95 1.45
C GLU A 107 -10.90 -16.46 0.02
N HIS A 108 -10.48 -17.70 -0.24
CA HIS A 108 -10.78 -18.43 -1.46
C HIS A 108 -11.97 -19.34 -1.20
N LYS A 109 -13.08 -19.05 -1.88
CA LYS A 109 -14.33 -19.80 -1.74
C LYS A 109 -14.51 -20.79 -2.88
N ASN A 110 -15.06 -21.96 -2.61
CA ASN A 110 -15.51 -22.90 -3.65
C ASN A 110 -16.79 -22.37 -4.34
N LYS A 111 -17.34 -23.15 -5.27
CA LYS A 111 -18.59 -22.81 -5.96
C LYS A 111 -19.79 -22.75 -5.02
N ASP A 112 -19.73 -23.47 -3.90
CA ASP A 112 -20.79 -23.58 -2.89
C ASP A 112 -20.73 -22.46 -1.85
N GLY A 113 -19.68 -21.62 -1.88
CA GLY A 113 -19.48 -20.48 -0.99
C GLY A 113 -18.64 -20.77 0.26
N ASP A 114 -18.18 -22.01 0.45
CA ASP A 114 -17.33 -22.40 1.58
C ASP A 114 -15.89 -21.94 1.39
N ILE A 115 -15.26 -21.49 2.48
CA ILE A 115 -13.87 -21.06 2.50
C ILE A 115 -12.97 -22.31 2.43
N VAL A 116 -12.26 -22.48 1.32
CA VAL A 116 -11.32 -23.59 1.08
C VAL A 116 -9.91 -23.23 1.53
N LYS A 117 -9.54 -21.96 1.38
CA LYS A 117 -8.20 -21.48 1.69
C LYS A 117 -8.24 -20.01 2.08
N THR A 118 -7.45 -19.65 3.06
CA THR A 118 -7.20 -18.24 3.40
C THR A 118 -5.76 -17.90 3.06
N THR A 119 -5.55 -16.75 2.43
CA THR A 119 -4.23 -16.16 2.26
C THR A 119 -4.17 -14.87 3.06
N CYS A 120 -3.13 -14.72 3.86
CA CYS A 120 -2.95 -13.56 4.74
C CYS A 120 -1.47 -13.19 4.74
N PHE A 121 -1.16 -11.92 4.51
CA PHE A 121 0.22 -11.41 4.50
C PHE A 121 0.95 -11.74 5.81
N VAL A 122 0.30 -11.48 6.95
CA VAL A 122 0.89 -11.71 8.28
C VAL A 122 1.23 -13.18 8.48
N HIS A 123 0.31 -14.10 8.15
CA HIS A 123 0.56 -15.53 8.27
C HIS A 123 1.69 -16.02 7.36
N LYS A 124 1.83 -15.47 6.14
CA LYS A 124 2.97 -15.77 5.26
C LYS A 124 4.32 -15.40 5.92
N ILE A 125 4.33 -14.56 6.95
CA ILE A 125 5.55 -14.17 7.67
C ILE A 125 5.65 -14.90 9.01
N THR A 126 4.60 -14.88 9.82
CA THR A 126 4.63 -15.38 11.20
C THR A 126 4.29 -16.85 11.35
N ASP A 127 3.70 -17.47 10.32
CA ASP A 127 3.18 -18.84 10.35
C ASP A 127 2.22 -19.10 11.53
N SER A 128 1.50 -18.05 11.96
CA SER A 128 0.61 -18.09 13.13
C SER A 128 -0.86 -17.91 12.73
N ASP A 129 -1.68 -18.91 13.05
CA ASP A 129 -3.14 -18.83 12.86
C ASP A 129 -3.79 -17.80 13.79
N ASN A 130 -3.24 -17.60 14.98
CA ASN A 130 -3.70 -16.56 15.91
C ASN A 130 -3.59 -15.16 15.29
N ASP A 131 -2.54 -14.91 14.49
CA ASP A 131 -2.39 -13.63 13.81
C ASP A 131 -3.37 -13.47 12.64
N ILE A 132 -3.81 -14.56 11.99
CA ILE A 132 -4.92 -14.53 11.03
C ILE A 132 -6.19 -14.04 11.70
N GLU A 133 -6.54 -14.62 12.85
CA GLU A 133 -7.76 -14.25 13.58
C GLU A 133 -7.74 -12.79 14.05
N LYS A 134 -6.58 -12.28 14.50
CA LYS A 134 -6.42 -10.85 14.82
C LYS A 134 -6.67 -9.95 13.61
N ILE A 135 -6.17 -10.32 12.44
CA ILE A 135 -6.39 -9.56 11.20
C ILE A 135 -7.86 -9.64 10.77
N LYS A 136 -8.47 -10.81 10.85
CA LYS A 136 -9.88 -11.01 10.51
C LYS A 136 -10.79 -10.18 11.41
N ALA A 137 -10.60 -10.25 12.73
CA ALA A 137 -11.37 -9.48 13.70
C ALA A 137 -11.25 -7.97 13.45
N HIS A 138 -10.03 -7.47 13.20
CA HIS A 138 -9.81 -6.05 12.93
C HIS A 138 -10.45 -5.58 11.60
N ARG A 139 -10.45 -6.44 10.57
CA ARG A 139 -11.16 -6.15 9.31
C ARG A 139 -12.67 -6.11 9.50
N GLU A 140 -13.22 -6.99 10.34
CA GLU A 140 -14.64 -7.03 10.66
C GLU A 140 -15.07 -5.78 11.45
N GLU A 141 -14.27 -5.37 12.44
CA GLU A 141 -14.41 -4.10 13.17
C GLU A 141 -14.48 -2.91 12.19
N ILE A 142 -13.48 -2.75 11.32
CA ILE A 142 -13.47 -1.69 10.30
C ILE A 142 -14.70 -1.77 9.38
N PHE A 143 -15.09 -2.96 8.94
CA PHE A 143 -16.27 -3.13 8.07
C PHE A 143 -17.59 -2.73 8.76
N ASN A 144 -17.67 -2.91 10.08
CA ASN A 144 -18.83 -2.57 10.86
C ASN A 144 -18.88 -1.07 11.17
N GLU A 145 -17.74 -0.46 11.51
CA GLU A 145 -17.64 0.92 12.00
C GLU A 145 -17.42 1.96 10.90
N ASN A 146 -16.69 1.62 9.83
CA ASN A 146 -16.31 2.57 8.78
C ASN A 146 -17.21 2.40 7.53
N SER A 147 -18.22 3.26 7.41
CA SER A 147 -19.19 3.21 6.32
C SER A 147 -18.56 3.49 4.95
N GLU A 148 -17.59 4.40 4.91
CA GLU A 148 -16.84 4.86 3.76
C GLU A 148 -16.01 3.71 3.18
N TYR A 149 -15.40 2.90 4.04
CA TYR A 149 -14.68 1.70 3.63
C TYR A 149 -15.59 0.69 2.94
N VAL A 150 -16.79 0.46 3.48
CA VAL A 150 -17.78 -0.42 2.87
C VAL A 150 -18.21 0.10 1.50
N VAL A 151 -18.54 1.39 1.41
CA VAL A 151 -18.92 2.03 0.14
C VAL A 151 -17.76 1.98 -0.86
N GLY A 152 -16.53 2.26 -0.44
CA GLY A 152 -15.32 2.19 -1.27
C GLY A 152 -15.07 0.79 -1.82
N CYS A 153 -15.25 -0.26 -1.01
CA CYS A 153 -15.16 -1.65 -1.45
C CYS A 153 -16.20 -1.99 -2.54
N GLN A 154 -17.42 -1.46 -2.42
CA GLN A 154 -18.47 -1.69 -3.42
C GLN A 154 -18.28 -0.82 -4.67
N LEU A 155 -17.86 0.44 -4.51
CA LEU A 155 -17.51 1.32 -5.61
C LEU A 155 -16.42 0.69 -6.47
N ARG A 156 -15.38 0.12 -5.86
CA ARG A 156 -14.37 -0.67 -6.57
C ARG A 156 -15.00 -1.79 -7.41
N ASN A 157 -15.91 -2.58 -6.84
CA ASN A 157 -16.57 -3.67 -7.57
C ASN A 157 -17.38 -3.12 -8.76
N TYR A 158 -18.17 -2.08 -8.54
CA TYR A 158 -18.94 -1.41 -9.58
C TYR A 158 -18.03 -0.89 -10.70
N VAL A 159 -16.94 -0.23 -10.35
CA VAL A 159 -16.01 0.37 -11.30
C VAL A 159 -15.29 -0.68 -12.15
N GLN A 160 -15.05 -1.88 -11.61
CA GLN A 160 -14.42 -2.98 -12.35
C GLN A 160 -15.34 -3.66 -13.36
N HIS A 161 -16.66 -3.53 -13.21
CA HIS A 161 -17.62 -4.31 -13.97
C HIS A 161 -18.62 -3.48 -14.80
N ALA A 162 -18.78 -2.19 -14.50
CA ALA A 162 -19.88 -1.40 -15.07
C ALA A 162 -19.49 -0.01 -15.60
N SER A 163 -18.67 0.78 -14.88
CA SER A 163 -18.44 2.18 -15.27
C SER A 163 -17.19 2.82 -14.67
N LEU A 164 -16.87 4.04 -15.11
CA LEU A 164 -15.80 4.86 -14.54
C LEU A 164 -16.28 5.57 -13.25
N PRO A 165 -15.38 5.84 -12.28
CA PRO A 165 -15.76 6.35 -10.96
C PRO A 165 -16.28 7.80 -10.94
N VAL A 166 -15.91 8.61 -11.94
CA VAL A 166 -16.25 10.04 -12.04
C VAL A 166 -17.12 10.28 -13.25
N ARG A 167 -18.43 10.48 -13.01
CA ARG A 167 -19.41 10.83 -14.06
C ARG A 167 -19.51 12.34 -14.27
N THR A 168 -19.46 13.09 -13.18
CA THR A 168 -19.48 14.55 -13.17
C THR A 168 -18.66 15.06 -11.99
N PHE A 169 -18.33 16.34 -12.01
CA PHE A 169 -17.76 17.06 -10.88
C PHE A 169 -18.34 18.47 -10.86
N THR A 170 -18.33 19.08 -9.69
CA THR A 170 -18.74 20.47 -9.50
C THR A 170 -17.57 21.25 -8.96
N SER A 171 -17.15 22.30 -9.65
CA SER A 171 -16.09 23.22 -9.21
C SER A 171 -16.59 24.66 -9.21
N GLY A 172 -16.20 25.45 -8.23
CA GLY A 172 -16.58 26.86 -8.17
C GLY A 172 -16.11 27.53 -6.87
N PHE A 173 -16.82 28.57 -6.45
CA PHE A 173 -16.59 29.22 -5.17
C PHE A 173 -17.89 29.33 -4.36
N ARG A 174 -17.76 29.31 -3.03
CA ARG A 174 -18.84 29.67 -2.10
C ARG A 174 -18.45 30.94 -1.37
N THR A 175 -19.37 31.89 -1.30
CA THR A 175 -19.19 33.11 -0.52
C THR A 175 -19.73 32.89 0.89
N ARG A 176 -18.96 33.24 1.91
CA ARG A 176 -19.49 33.48 3.26
C ARG A 176 -19.67 34.99 3.42
N PRO A 177 -20.92 35.50 3.37
CA PRO A 177 -21.18 36.93 3.45
C PRO A 177 -20.68 37.54 4.77
N GLU A 178 -20.74 36.76 5.85
CA GLU A 178 -20.37 37.17 7.21
C GLU A 178 -18.89 37.58 7.31
N ASP A 179 -18.01 36.91 6.57
CA ASP A 179 -16.55 37.14 6.61
C ASP A 179 -16.02 37.91 5.38
N ASN A 180 -16.90 38.25 4.42
CA ASN A 180 -16.54 38.74 3.08
C ASN A 180 -15.47 37.88 2.37
N GLN A 181 -15.51 36.56 2.60
CA GLN A 181 -14.55 35.60 2.06
C GLN A 181 -15.19 34.66 1.03
N ASN A 182 -14.44 34.35 -0.03
CA ASN A 182 -14.79 33.35 -1.03
C ASN A 182 -13.91 32.11 -0.86
N PHE A 183 -14.54 30.93 -0.86
CA PHE A 183 -13.86 29.65 -0.71
C PHE A 183 -13.99 28.85 -1.99
N ALA A 184 -12.87 28.37 -2.53
CA ALA A 184 -12.89 27.42 -3.63
C ALA A 184 -13.55 26.11 -3.18
N VAL A 185 -14.38 25.53 -4.02
CA VAL A 185 -15.07 24.27 -3.73
C VAL A 185 -14.94 23.32 -4.92
N PHE A 186 -14.71 22.05 -4.62
CA PHE A 186 -14.65 20.97 -5.60
C PHE A 186 -15.35 19.74 -5.04
N HIS A 187 -16.30 19.20 -5.79
CA HIS A 187 -17.12 18.04 -5.42
C HIS A 187 -17.14 17.02 -6.54
N VAL A 188 -17.12 15.74 -6.19
CA VAL A 188 -17.30 14.63 -7.13
C VAL A 188 -18.51 13.83 -6.66
N PRO A 189 -19.73 14.26 -7.02
CA PRO A 189 -20.94 13.64 -6.51
C PRO A 189 -21.08 12.21 -7.05
N LEU A 190 -21.44 11.30 -6.15
CA LEU A 190 -21.85 9.94 -6.46
C LEU A 190 -23.36 9.84 -6.45
N ASP A 191 -23.89 9.16 -7.46
CA ASP A 191 -25.32 8.86 -7.54
C ASP A 191 -25.65 7.70 -6.59
N LYS A 192 -26.46 8.00 -5.56
CA LYS A 192 -26.89 7.03 -4.55
C LYS A 192 -27.65 5.86 -5.15
N GLN A 193 -28.50 6.09 -6.16
CA GLN A 193 -29.25 5.04 -6.81
C GLN A 193 -28.33 4.16 -7.66
N ALA A 194 -27.38 4.76 -8.39
CA ALA A 194 -26.39 4.00 -9.15
C ALA A 194 -25.52 3.10 -8.24
N LEU A 195 -25.19 3.57 -7.03
CA LEU A 195 -24.48 2.78 -6.02
C LEU A 195 -25.33 1.59 -5.52
N ILE A 196 -26.63 1.80 -5.27
CA ILE A 196 -27.55 0.75 -4.86
C ILE A 196 -27.71 -0.29 -5.98
N ASP A 197 -27.92 0.16 -7.21
CA ASP A 197 -28.04 -0.70 -8.40
C ASP A 197 -26.73 -1.48 -8.66
N GLY A 198 -25.59 -0.88 -8.27
CA GLY A 198 -24.27 -1.51 -8.26
C GLY A 198 -24.03 -2.51 -7.12
N GLY A 199 -25.01 -2.74 -6.23
CA GLY A 199 -24.94 -3.74 -5.16
C GLY A 199 -24.64 -3.19 -3.76
N VAL A 200 -24.54 -1.86 -3.58
CA VAL A 200 -24.36 -1.26 -2.25
C VAL A 200 -25.64 -1.38 -1.44
N LYS A 201 -25.56 -1.98 -0.24
CA LYS A 201 -26.73 -2.11 0.65
C LYS A 201 -27.21 -0.74 1.12
N LYS A 202 -28.53 -0.48 1.02
CA LYS A 202 -29.16 0.79 1.42
C LYS A 202 -28.83 1.22 2.85
N ASN A 203 -28.77 0.28 3.80
CA ASN A 203 -28.45 0.58 5.20
C ASN A 203 -27.03 1.14 5.39
N LYS A 204 -26.08 0.79 4.54
CA LYS A 204 -24.71 1.34 4.57
C LYS A 204 -24.63 2.74 3.94
N LEU A 205 -25.68 3.17 3.24
CA LEU A 205 -25.84 4.52 2.69
C LEU A 205 -26.78 5.40 3.52
N SER A 206 -27.25 4.90 4.67
CA SER A 206 -28.25 5.60 5.51
C SER A 206 -27.69 6.86 6.17
N ASN A 207 -26.40 6.85 6.52
CA ASN A 207 -25.70 8.00 7.11
C ASN A 207 -25.43 9.12 6.11
N TYR A 208 -25.54 8.84 4.81
CA TYR A 208 -25.39 9.85 3.77
C TYR A 208 -26.77 10.36 3.38
N GLY A 209 -26.90 11.68 3.29
CA GLY A 209 -28.11 12.31 2.73
C GLY A 209 -28.27 12.01 1.23
N ASP A 210 -28.79 12.98 0.49
CA ASP A 210 -28.95 12.84 -0.96
C ASP A 210 -27.64 13.08 -1.73
N LYS A 211 -26.61 13.60 -1.05
CA LYS A 211 -25.33 13.96 -1.65
C LYS A 211 -24.23 13.14 -1.00
N ILE A 212 -23.69 12.19 -1.77
CA ILE A 212 -22.49 11.43 -1.44
C ILE A 212 -21.37 12.01 -2.29
N ASP A 213 -20.21 12.29 -1.72
CA ASP A 213 -19.04 12.75 -2.46
C ASP A 213 -17.95 11.68 -2.50
N LEU A 214 -17.46 11.38 -3.69
CA LEU A 214 -16.40 10.39 -3.90
C LEU A 214 -15.16 10.70 -3.06
N HIS A 215 -14.82 11.97 -2.88
CA HIS A 215 -13.61 12.32 -2.14
C HIS A 215 -13.68 11.93 -0.66
N GLU A 216 -14.87 11.96 -0.07
CA GLU A 216 -15.14 11.67 1.35
C GLU A 216 -15.14 10.17 1.57
N ILE A 217 -15.75 9.42 0.64
CA ILE A 217 -15.70 7.96 0.60
C ILE A 217 -14.24 7.51 0.50
N MET A 218 -13.46 8.10 -0.41
CA MET A 218 -12.07 7.71 -0.59
C MET A 218 -11.20 8.09 0.62
N ASP A 219 -11.46 9.21 1.30
CA ASP A 219 -10.76 9.58 2.53
C ASP A 219 -10.92 8.49 3.61
N GLY A 220 -12.16 8.04 3.86
CA GLY A 220 -12.43 6.99 4.84
C GLY A 220 -11.94 5.61 4.40
N TYR A 221 -11.98 5.32 3.10
CA TYR A 221 -11.48 4.07 2.53
C TYR A 221 -9.95 3.92 2.65
N ILE A 222 -9.19 4.96 2.32
CA ILE A 222 -7.72 4.96 2.43
C ILE A 222 -7.27 5.01 3.90
N TYR A 223 -8.02 5.70 4.75
CA TYR A 223 -7.79 5.66 6.20
C TYR A 223 -7.92 4.24 6.75
N ALA A 224 -9.00 3.52 6.41
CA ALA A 224 -9.20 2.12 6.80
C ALA A 224 -8.07 1.19 6.31
N ILE A 225 -7.61 1.37 5.07
CA ILE A 225 -6.47 0.60 4.53
C ILE A 225 -5.21 0.87 5.35
N SER A 226 -4.99 2.13 5.76
CA SER A 226 -3.85 2.51 6.61
C SER A 226 -3.92 1.87 7.99
N GLU A 227 -5.11 1.80 8.61
CA GLU A 227 -5.32 1.09 9.88
C GLU A 227 -4.96 -0.40 9.76
N MET A 228 -5.45 -1.07 8.72
CA MET A 228 -5.11 -2.47 8.42
C MET A 228 -3.61 -2.66 8.22
N HIS A 229 -2.96 -1.73 7.52
CA HIS A 229 -1.52 -1.78 7.26
C HIS A 229 -0.70 -1.67 8.55
N LEU A 230 -0.98 -0.69 9.40
CA LEU A 230 -0.27 -0.52 10.66
C LEU A 230 -0.48 -1.73 11.59
N LYS A 231 -1.68 -2.31 11.59
CA LYS A 231 -1.93 -3.56 12.31
C LYS A 231 -1.04 -4.68 11.80
N SER A 232 -0.98 -4.90 10.49
CA SER A 232 -0.09 -5.89 9.88
C SER A 232 1.37 -5.66 10.22
N ARG A 233 1.86 -4.42 10.11
CA ARG A 233 3.23 -4.03 10.47
C ARG A 233 3.57 -4.38 11.91
N SER A 234 2.65 -4.14 12.85
CA SER A 234 2.84 -4.47 14.27
C SER A 234 3.00 -5.97 14.53
N LEU A 235 2.26 -6.81 13.80
CA LEU A 235 2.27 -8.27 13.99
C LEU A 235 3.53 -8.91 13.39
N VAL A 236 4.01 -8.40 12.25
CA VAL A 236 5.19 -8.98 11.56
C VAL A 236 6.52 -8.48 12.11
N LYS A 237 6.52 -7.40 12.90
CA LYS A 237 7.74 -6.72 13.37
C LYS A 237 8.77 -7.66 13.99
N ASN A 238 8.35 -8.50 14.93
CA ASN A 238 9.26 -9.40 15.62
C ASN A 238 9.93 -10.40 14.66
N GLN A 239 9.18 -10.92 13.69
CA GLN A 239 9.71 -11.88 12.73
C GLN A 239 10.60 -11.22 11.68
N MET A 240 10.27 -9.99 11.27
CA MET A 240 11.12 -9.15 10.44
C MET A 240 12.46 -8.88 11.15
N ASP A 241 12.43 -8.40 12.39
CA ASP A 241 13.64 -8.07 13.17
C ASP A 241 14.54 -9.31 13.37
N LYS A 242 13.94 -10.47 13.65
CA LYS A 242 14.68 -11.76 13.69
C LYS A 242 15.33 -12.11 12.37
N SER A 243 14.63 -11.92 11.24
CA SER A 243 15.15 -12.23 9.91
C SER A 243 16.31 -11.31 9.51
N ILE A 244 16.27 -10.04 9.91
CA ILE A 244 17.39 -9.11 9.77
C ILE A 244 18.60 -9.62 10.58
N GLU A 245 18.38 -10.01 11.83
CA GLU A 245 19.48 -10.46 12.70
C GLU A 245 20.11 -11.75 12.22
N VAL A 246 19.35 -12.73 11.71
CA VAL A 246 19.88 -13.96 11.11
C VAL A 246 20.88 -13.66 9.99
N ILE A 247 20.52 -12.77 9.06
CA ILE A 247 21.36 -12.43 7.92
C ILE A 247 22.60 -11.65 8.38
N ASN A 248 22.42 -10.65 9.25
CA ASN A 248 23.52 -9.84 9.77
C ASN A 248 24.49 -10.66 10.64
N ALA A 249 24.00 -11.57 11.47
CA ALA A 249 24.82 -12.45 12.28
C ALA A 249 25.69 -13.35 11.40
N LYS A 250 25.13 -13.92 10.33
CA LYS A 250 25.93 -14.73 9.39
C LYS A 250 26.97 -13.90 8.65
N ARG A 251 26.62 -12.68 8.21
CA ARG A 251 27.58 -11.76 7.59
C ARG A 251 28.73 -11.41 8.54
N ARG A 252 28.42 -10.99 9.77
CA ARG A 252 29.42 -10.67 10.80
C ARG A 252 30.31 -11.85 11.13
N GLN A 253 29.76 -13.07 11.17
CA GLN A 253 30.54 -14.28 11.39
C GLN A 253 31.64 -14.43 10.33
N VAL A 254 31.29 -14.25 9.04
CA VAL A 254 32.25 -14.36 7.94
C VAL A 254 33.26 -13.21 7.98
N GLU A 255 32.81 -11.98 8.22
CA GLU A 255 33.69 -10.81 8.33
C GLU A 255 34.73 -10.96 9.46
N LEU A 256 34.34 -11.55 10.60
CA LEU A 256 35.25 -11.86 11.72
C LEU A 256 36.22 -13.00 11.40
N GLU A 257 35.78 -14.03 10.68
CA GLU A 257 36.63 -15.16 10.30
C GLU A 257 37.75 -14.74 9.34
N TYR A 258 37.50 -13.72 8.51
CA TYR A 258 38.43 -13.24 7.49
C TYR A 258 39.03 -11.86 7.78
N ASP A 259 38.77 -11.28 8.96
CA ASP A 259 39.26 -9.97 9.43
C ASP A 259 39.11 -8.84 8.40
N CYS A 260 37.96 -8.80 7.72
CA CYS A 260 37.67 -7.79 6.69
C CYS A 260 36.17 -7.49 6.58
N LEU A 261 35.86 -6.26 6.18
CA LEU A 261 34.49 -5.88 5.81
C LEU A 261 34.21 -6.36 4.39
N LEU A 262 33.10 -7.07 4.21
CA LEU A 262 32.72 -7.65 2.94
C LEU A 262 31.47 -6.98 2.42
N ASP A 263 31.54 -6.37 1.24
CA ASP A 263 30.39 -5.72 0.62
C ASP A 263 29.40 -6.74 0.04
N ASP A 264 29.92 -7.82 -0.54
CA ASP A 264 29.13 -8.84 -1.21
C ASP A 264 29.47 -10.25 -0.73
N ILE A 265 28.52 -10.83 0.01
CA ILE A 265 28.51 -12.26 0.36
C ILE A 265 27.27 -12.88 -0.30
N ASP A 266 27.49 -13.72 -1.29
CA ASP A 266 26.43 -14.35 -2.07
C ASP A 266 26.22 -15.80 -1.63
N VAL A 267 24.96 -16.18 -1.45
CA VAL A 267 24.55 -17.58 -1.35
C VAL A 267 24.39 -18.13 -2.76
N VAL A 268 25.10 -19.21 -3.07
CA VAL A 268 25.11 -19.84 -4.40
C VAL A 268 24.75 -21.33 -4.35
N ASP A 269 24.29 -21.84 -5.48
CA ASP A 269 24.15 -23.26 -5.76
C ASP A 269 25.23 -23.74 -6.74
N THR A 270 25.94 -24.79 -6.33
CA THR A 270 26.99 -25.45 -7.10
C THR A 270 26.63 -26.90 -7.48
N VAL A 271 25.35 -27.30 -7.41
CA VAL A 271 24.91 -28.62 -7.94
C VAL A 271 25.13 -28.72 -9.45
N THR A 272 24.94 -27.62 -10.18
CA THR A 272 25.17 -27.56 -11.63
C THR A 272 26.60 -27.16 -11.96
N GLU A 273 27.11 -27.52 -13.14
CA GLU A 273 28.45 -27.09 -13.62
C GLU A 273 28.62 -25.55 -13.63
N LYS A 274 27.51 -24.81 -13.63
CA LYS A 274 27.47 -23.35 -13.46
C LYS A 274 27.12 -22.99 -12.02
N VAL A 275 27.88 -22.05 -11.45
CA VAL A 275 27.57 -21.40 -10.17
C VAL A 275 26.31 -20.55 -10.36
N ASN A 276 25.24 -20.92 -9.68
CA ASN A 276 23.97 -20.19 -9.74
C ASN A 276 23.79 -19.35 -8.48
N ARG A 277 23.81 -18.02 -8.60
CA ARG A 277 23.56 -17.11 -7.49
C ARG A 277 22.09 -17.18 -7.06
N LEU A 278 21.86 -17.42 -5.77
CA LEU A 278 20.51 -17.50 -5.20
C LEU A 278 20.09 -16.16 -4.61
N PHE A 279 20.90 -15.58 -3.72
CA PHE A 279 20.67 -14.27 -3.11
C PHE A 279 21.94 -13.76 -2.41
N SER A 280 22.04 -12.44 -2.22
CA SER A 280 23.06 -11.81 -1.38
C SER A 280 22.62 -11.69 0.07
N LEU A 281 23.59 -11.75 0.98
CA LEU A 281 23.45 -11.36 2.39
C LEU A 281 23.51 -9.84 2.61
N ASN A 282 23.82 -9.06 1.57
CA ASN A 282 23.70 -7.61 1.61
C ASN A 282 22.21 -7.20 1.74
N LEU A 283 21.93 -6.34 2.73
CA LEU A 283 20.60 -5.82 3.08
C LEU A 283 20.38 -4.35 2.69
N GLU A 284 21.23 -3.75 1.87
CA GLU A 284 21.07 -2.37 1.41
C GLU A 284 19.70 -2.15 0.74
N TRP A 285 19.27 -3.08 -0.11
CA TRP A 285 17.94 -3.07 -0.73
C TRP A 285 16.79 -3.02 0.29
N PHE A 286 16.99 -3.56 1.50
CA PHE A 286 15.98 -3.56 2.55
C PHE A 286 15.93 -2.24 3.34
N SER A 287 16.91 -1.35 3.18
CA SER A 287 16.86 0.00 3.74
C SER A 287 15.65 0.80 3.25
N VAL A 288 15.13 0.47 2.05
CA VAL A 288 13.89 1.01 1.49
C VAL A 288 12.72 0.80 2.43
N VAL A 289 12.62 -0.35 3.12
CA VAL A 289 11.55 -0.59 4.11
C VAL A 289 11.61 0.43 5.24
N LYS A 290 12.79 0.76 5.75
CA LYS A 290 12.93 1.78 6.81
C LYS A 290 12.46 3.16 6.31
N HIS A 291 12.79 3.51 5.08
CA HIS A 291 12.31 4.75 4.45
C HIS A 291 10.78 4.75 4.33
N LEU A 292 10.18 3.70 3.76
CA LEU A 292 8.72 3.59 3.57
C LEU A 292 7.96 3.59 4.89
N GLN A 293 8.49 2.90 5.92
CA GLN A 293 7.90 2.89 7.25
C GLN A 293 7.96 4.26 7.93
N SER A 294 9.03 5.03 7.71
CA SER A 294 9.14 6.40 8.20
C SER A 294 8.17 7.34 7.47
N LYS A 295 8.15 7.27 6.14
CA LYS A 295 7.28 8.05 5.26
C LYS A 295 5.81 7.83 5.59
N ASN A 296 5.42 6.56 5.74
CA ASN A 296 4.05 6.13 6.03
C ASN A 296 3.90 5.64 7.47
N SER A 297 4.43 6.42 8.42
CA SER A 297 4.40 6.10 9.86
C SER A 297 3.10 6.49 10.55
N HIS A 298 2.35 7.42 9.96
CA HIS A 298 1.13 7.97 10.53
C HIS A 298 -0.10 7.53 9.74
N LEU A 299 -1.23 7.40 10.45
CA LEU A 299 -2.52 7.20 9.81
C LEU A 299 -2.88 8.44 8.98
N LEU A 300 -2.95 8.26 7.67
CA LEU A 300 -3.33 9.32 6.75
C LEU A 300 -4.83 9.55 6.82
N ASN A 301 -5.24 10.48 7.68
CA ASN A 301 -6.64 10.87 7.85
C ASN A 301 -6.88 12.25 7.24
N PHE A 302 -7.14 12.30 5.93
CA PHE A 302 -7.43 13.55 5.22
C PHE A 302 -8.64 14.30 5.77
N LYS A 303 -9.59 13.64 6.43
CA LYS A 303 -10.75 14.31 7.06
C LYS A 303 -10.35 15.25 8.19
N ARG A 304 -9.19 15.03 8.81
CA ARG A 304 -8.66 15.90 9.87
C ARG A 304 -8.00 17.17 9.34
N PHE A 305 -7.76 17.25 8.03
CA PHE A 305 -7.08 18.38 7.42
C PHE A 305 -8.06 19.23 6.64
N THR A 306 -8.13 20.52 7.00
CA THR A 306 -8.82 21.52 6.18
C THR A 306 -7.74 22.39 5.53
N HIS A 307 -7.80 22.54 4.21
CA HIS A 307 -6.87 23.40 3.50
C HIS A 307 -7.33 24.85 3.56
N ILE A 308 -6.71 25.64 4.44
CA ILE A 308 -6.91 27.09 4.55
C ILE A 308 -5.64 27.76 3.99
N PRO A 309 -5.67 28.35 2.78
CA PRO A 309 -4.46 28.83 2.10
C PRO A 309 -3.76 30.00 2.81
N TYR A 310 -4.47 30.74 3.66
CA TYR A 310 -3.93 31.84 4.44
C TYR A 310 -4.74 32.04 5.72
N GLN A 311 -4.07 32.10 6.87
CA GLN A 311 -4.64 32.58 8.12
C GLN A 311 -3.88 33.86 8.49
N GLN A 312 -4.59 34.96 8.75
CA GLN A 312 -3.99 36.09 9.46
C GLN A 312 -3.70 35.61 10.89
N VAL A 313 -2.42 35.54 11.25
CA VAL A 313 -1.95 35.23 12.60
C VAL A 313 -2.18 36.43 13.51
#